data_AF-A0A2H6GW23-F1
#
_entry.id   AF-A0A2H6GW23-F1
#
_cell.length_a   1.000
_cell.length_b   1.000
_cell.length_c   1.000
_cell.angle_alpha   90.00
_cell.angle_beta   90.00
_cell.angle_gamma   90.00
#
_symmetry.space_group_name_H-M   'P 1'
#
loop_
_entity.id
_entity.type
_entity.pdbx_description
1 polymer ?
#
loop_
_entity_poly.entity_id
_entity_poly.type
_entity_poly.pdbx_seq_one_letter_code
_entity_poly.pdbx_strand_id
1 'polypeptide(L)'
;MDNQEIRSIILRKFFEFNQEKPRHVMGFESFTEMGLSDAQIDVNAKYLHDKGLIEAHWGLDSTRPGFAIITAYGMDVVEKPETLGRQFPFIQNNIQIIKGGVINSVVAQSSGNQSINISESFNQIYEKIDSAEDIDSSSKEELKDEVREIEEHVKKGKLDPDWLKEKANKIKGKAVWLGPILQVVITEAIKKYLGL
;
A
#
# COMPACT_ATOMS: atom_id res chain seq x y z
N MET A 1 12.36 -9.57 -0.32
CA MET A 1 12.02 -8.31 0.35
C MET A 1 13.28 -7.61 0.78
N ASP A 2 13.39 -6.32 0.46
CA ASP A 2 14.52 -5.51 0.93
C ASP A 2 14.27 -4.99 2.37
N ASN A 3 15.30 -4.42 2.99
CA ASN A 3 15.20 -3.93 4.36
C ASN A 3 14.26 -2.72 4.51
N GLN A 4 14.08 -1.90 3.48
CA GLN A 4 13.16 -0.76 3.56
C GLN A 4 11.71 -1.27 3.60
N GLU A 5 11.38 -2.21 2.73
CA GLU A 5 10.08 -2.87 2.67
C GLU A 5 9.75 -3.56 4.01
N ILE A 6 10.68 -4.34 4.55
CA ILE A 6 10.51 -5.05 5.83
C ILE A 6 10.26 -4.09 6.98
N ARG A 7 11.03 -2.99 7.08
CA ARG A 7 10.86 -1.97 8.13
C ARG A 7 9.49 -1.33 8.08
N SER A 8 9.02 -1.00 6.88
CA SER A 8 7.72 -0.38 6.72
C SER A 8 6.58 -1.34 7.10
N ILE A 9 6.69 -2.62 6.73
CA ILE A 9 5.72 -3.65 7.11
C ILE A 9 5.68 -3.83 8.64
N ILE A 10 6.84 -3.97 9.28
CA ILE A 10 6.92 -4.13 10.73
C ILE A 10 6.30 -2.92 11.43
N LEU A 11 6.70 -1.70 11.07
CA LEU A 11 6.19 -0.50 11.73
C LEU A 11 4.68 -0.31 11.53
N ARG A 12 4.17 -0.57 10.32
CA ARG A 12 2.73 -0.51 10.03
C ARG A 12 1.94 -1.53 10.83
N LYS A 13 2.44 -2.76 10.94
CA LYS A 13 1.75 -3.81 11.69
C LYS A 13 1.63 -3.45 13.17
N PHE A 14 2.67 -2.88 13.77
CA PHE A 14 2.58 -2.36 15.13
C PHE A 14 1.63 -1.16 15.27
N PHE A 15 1.58 -0.28 14.26
CA PHE A 15 0.60 0.81 14.23
C PHE A 15 -0.84 0.28 14.22
N GLU A 16 -1.17 -0.63 13.31
CA GLU A 16 -2.49 -1.27 13.20
C GLU A 16 -2.86 -1.98 14.51
N PHE A 17 -1.94 -2.77 15.06
CA PHE A 17 -2.15 -3.45 16.34
C PHE A 17 -2.43 -2.47 17.48
N ASN A 18 -1.73 -1.34 17.53
CA ASN A 18 -1.97 -0.32 18.55
C ASN A 18 -3.32 0.40 18.37
N GLN A 19 -3.81 0.57 17.13
CA GLN A 19 -5.16 1.10 16.88
C GLN A 19 -6.25 0.12 17.38
N GLU A 20 -6.05 -1.19 17.17
CA GLU A 20 -6.98 -2.22 17.63
C GLU A 20 -6.93 -2.45 19.15
N LYS A 21 -5.72 -2.46 19.72
CA LYS A 21 -5.45 -2.78 21.13
C LYS A 21 -4.44 -1.80 21.71
N PRO A 22 -4.86 -0.57 22.06
CA PRO A 22 -3.96 0.43 22.63
C PRO A 22 -3.23 -0.10 23.87
N ARG A 23 -1.95 0.27 24.00
CA ARG A 23 -1.06 -0.08 25.15
C ARG A 23 -0.73 -1.56 25.32
N HIS A 24 -1.13 -2.42 24.40
CA HIS A 24 -0.72 -3.82 24.42
C HIS A 24 0.61 -4.00 23.68
N VAL A 25 1.40 -4.97 24.14
CA VAL A 25 2.60 -5.41 23.42
C VAL A 25 2.22 -6.43 22.36
N MET A 26 2.96 -6.43 21.24
CA MET A 26 2.79 -7.41 20.17
C MET A 26 4.07 -8.22 20.01
N GLY A 27 3.91 -9.54 19.90
CA GLY A 27 4.99 -10.47 19.62
C GLY A 27 5.41 -10.44 18.14
N PHE A 28 6.58 -10.99 17.84
CA PHE A 28 7.12 -11.00 16.48
C PHE A 28 6.74 -12.26 15.67
N GLU A 29 5.96 -13.18 16.24
CA GLU A 29 5.56 -14.44 15.62
C GLU A 29 4.79 -14.21 14.31
N SER A 30 3.91 -13.20 14.27
CA SER A 30 3.13 -12.89 13.06
C SER A 30 3.99 -12.53 11.85
N PHE A 31 5.21 -12.04 12.06
CA PHE A 31 6.11 -11.72 10.96
C PHE A 31 6.78 -12.96 10.37
N THR A 32 6.99 -13.99 11.18
CA THR A 32 7.45 -15.30 10.68
C THR A 32 6.38 -15.99 9.85
N GLU A 33 5.10 -15.86 10.24
CA GLU A 33 3.95 -16.33 9.45
C GLU A 33 3.85 -15.62 8.09
N MET A 34 4.36 -14.39 8.00
CA MET A 34 4.48 -13.63 6.75
C MET A 34 5.73 -13.99 5.91
N GLY A 35 6.50 -15.00 6.33
CA GLY A 35 7.66 -15.50 5.59
C GLY A 35 8.97 -14.74 5.85
N LEU A 36 9.03 -13.87 6.86
CA LEU A 36 10.28 -13.23 7.27
C LEU A 36 11.13 -14.18 8.12
N SER A 37 12.42 -14.28 7.81
CA SER A 37 13.37 -15.01 8.65
C SER A 37 13.68 -14.26 9.95
N ASP A 38 14.08 -14.98 11.00
CA ASP A 38 14.47 -14.39 12.27
C ASP A 38 15.58 -13.33 12.11
N ALA A 39 16.56 -13.56 11.23
CA ALA A 39 17.62 -12.60 10.94
C ALA A 39 17.09 -11.32 10.28
N GLN A 40 16.10 -11.43 9.39
CA GLN A 40 15.45 -10.27 8.79
C GLN A 40 14.63 -9.49 9.82
N ILE A 41 13.93 -10.20 10.70
CA ILE A 41 13.17 -9.58 11.79
C ILE A 41 14.12 -8.83 12.72
N ASP A 42 15.20 -9.48 13.16
CA ASP A 42 16.15 -8.91 14.12
C ASP A 42 16.81 -7.62 13.62
N VAL A 43 17.43 -7.67 12.43
CA VAL A 43 18.11 -6.51 11.85
C VAL A 43 17.16 -5.32 11.67
N ASN A 44 15.92 -5.57 11.25
CA ASN A 44 14.97 -4.50 10.98
C ASN A 44 14.27 -4.01 12.24
N ALA A 45 13.94 -4.88 13.18
CA ALA A 45 13.41 -4.49 14.48
C ALA A 45 14.45 -3.70 15.28
N LYS A 46 15.71 -4.12 15.27
CA LYS A 46 16.81 -3.37 15.88
C LYS A 46 16.94 -1.98 15.29
N TYR A 47 16.89 -1.84 13.96
CA TYR A 47 16.92 -0.53 13.32
C TYR A 47 15.76 0.36 13.79
N LEU A 48 14.53 -0.16 13.79
CA LEU A 48 13.35 0.62 14.20
C LEU A 48 13.42 1.01 15.68
N HIS A 49 13.94 0.13 16.53
CA HIS A 49 14.20 0.38 17.94
C HIS A 49 15.24 1.48 18.13
N ASP A 50 16.39 1.37 17.47
CA ASP A 50 17.48 2.35 17.59
C ASP A 50 17.08 3.73 17.04
N LYS A 51 16.05 3.80 16.18
CA LYS A 51 15.41 5.03 15.71
C LYS A 51 14.30 5.55 16.62
N GLY A 52 13.99 4.85 17.71
CA GLY A 52 12.93 5.21 18.65
C GLY A 52 11.53 5.09 18.06
N LEU A 53 11.34 4.29 17.01
CA LEU A 53 10.04 4.10 16.35
C LEU A 53 9.24 2.98 17.01
N ILE A 54 9.94 2.01 17.61
CA ILE A 54 9.36 0.96 18.45
C ILE A 54 10.20 0.81 19.72
N GLU A 55 9.60 0.32 20.79
CA GLU A 55 10.28 -0.18 21.99
C GLU A 55 10.23 -1.70 21.94
N ALA A 56 11.34 -2.33 21.56
CA ALA A 56 11.47 -3.76 21.39
C ALA A 56 12.30 -4.38 22.51
N HIS A 57 11.93 -5.57 22.96
CA HIS A 57 12.58 -6.26 24.07
C HIS A 57 13.13 -7.61 23.61
N TRP A 58 14.44 -7.78 23.76
CA TRP A 58 15.14 -9.05 23.51
C TRP A 58 15.21 -9.86 24.80
N GLY A 59 14.90 -11.15 24.70
CA GLY A 59 15.20 -12.11 25.77
C GLY A 59 16.71 -12.36 25.88
N LEU A 60 17.14 -12.91 27.01
CA LEU A 60 18.52 -13.42 27.16
C LEU A 60 18.83 -14.42 26.04
N ASP A 61 19.95 -14.19 25.37
CA ASP A 61 20.47 -15.01 24.25
C ASP A 61 19.55 -15.13 23.02
N SER A 62 18.51 -14.30 22.92
CA SER A 62 17.63 -14.31 21.76
C SER A 62 18.21 -13.48 20.62
N THR A 63 18.29 -14.08 19.43
CA THR A 63 18.64 -13.40 18.18
C THR A 63 17.47 -12.64 17.56
N ARG A 64 16.33 -12.52 18.26
CA ARG A 64 15.17 -11.75 17.83
C ARG A 64 14.45 -11.13 19.04
N PRO A 65 13.78 -9.98 18.89
CA PRO A 65 12.95 -9.44 19.96
C PRO A 65 11.76 -10.37 20.23
N GLY A 66 11.40 -10.52 21.51
CA GLY A 66 10.22 -11.30 21.91
C GLY A 66 8.93 -10.51 21.68
N PHE A 67 8.94 -9.23 22.00
CA PHE A 67 7.80 -8.33 21.81
C PHE A 67 8.25 -6.89 21.62
N ALA A 68 7.35 -6.07 21.06
CA ALA A 68 7.53 -4.62 21.01
C ALA A 68 6.20 -3.87 21.11
N ILE A 69 6.32 -2.56 21.33
CA ILE A 69 5.24 -1.58 21.23
C ILE A 69 5.68 -0.43 20.32
N ILE A 70 4.76 0.13 19.53
CA ILE A 70 5.05 1.33 18.73
C ILE A 70 5.12 2.57 19.63
N THR A 71 6.08 3.45 19.40
CA THR A 71 6.19 4.70 20.15
C THR A 71 5.27 5.77 19.56
N ALA A 72 5.03 6.86 20.30
CA ALA A 72 4.36 8.04 19.75
C ALA A 72 5.05 8.57 18.48
N TYR A 73 6.38 8.56 18.47
CA TYR A 73 7.16 8.98 17.32
C TYR A 73 7.01 8.02 16.13
N GLY A 74 6.98 6.71 16.39
CA GLY A 74 6.67 5.71 15.36
C GLY A 74 5.29 5.90 14.74
N MET A 75 4.28 6.23 15.54
CA MET A 75 2.92 6.53 15.05
C MET A 75 2.92 7.79 14.16
N ASP A 76 3.55 8.88 14.59
CA ASP A 76 3.67 10.10 13.80
C ASP A 76 4.34 9.84 12.44
N VAL A 77 5.34 8.97 12.40
CA VAL A 77 6.02 8.56 11.17
C VAL A 77 5.08 7.83 10.20
N VAL A 78 4.17 6.99 10.70
CA VAL A 78 3.19 6.27 9.87
C VAL A 78 2.06 7.20 9.39
N GLU A 79 1.60 8.12 10.24
CA GLU A 79 0.47 9.01 9.95
C GLU A 79 0.83 10.20 9.04
N LYS A 80 2.08 10.67 9.11
CA LYS A 80 2.53 11.88 8.39
C LYS A 80 3.75 11.61 7.48
N PRO A 81 3.66 10.63 6.56
CA PRO A 81 4.78 10.21 5.71
C PRO A 81 5.36 11.35 4.86
N GLU A 82 4.57 12.35 4.51
CA GLU A 82 4.98 13.54 3.75
C GLU A 82 5.96 14.44 4.53
N THR A 83 5.83 14.48 5.87
CA THR A 83 6.66 15.34 6.72
C THR A 83 7.96 14.66 7.16
N LEU A 84 7.91 13.34 7.37
CA LEU A 84 9.01 12.57 7.94
C LEU A 84 9.69 11.63 6.93
N GLY A 85 9.17 11.53 5.71
CA GLY A 85 9.70 10.62 4.68
C GLY A 85 11.14 10.95 4.21
N ARG A 86 11.60 12.20 4.37
CA ARG A 86 13.03 12.53 4.15
C ARG A 86 13.94 11.91 5.20
N GLN A 87 13.45 11.74 6.43
CA GLN A 87 14.21 11.12 7.52
C GLN A 87 14.07 9.59 7.50
N PHE A 88 12.93 9.09 7.01
CA PHE A 88 12.62 7.66 6.90
C PHE A 88 12.16 7.29 5.49
N PRO A 89 13.08 7.09 4.54
CA PRO A 89 12.74 6.78 3.15
C PRO A 89 11.90 5.51 2.97
N PHE A 90 12.02 4.51 3.87
CA PHE A 90 11.19 3.30 3.80
C PHE A 90 9.69 3.57 3.93
N ILE A 91 9.30 4.67 4.57
CA ILE A 91 7.90 5.02 4.73
C ILE A 91 7.32 5.51 3.40
N GLN A 92 8.15 6.10 2.54
CA GLN A 92 7.73 6.59 1.24
C GLN A 92 7.45 5.45 0.25
N ASN A 93 8.19 4.35 0.39
CA ASN A 93 8.06 3.18 -0.50
C ASN A 93 6.75 2.40 -0.29
N ASN A 94 6.00 2.69 0.78
CA ASN A 94 4.66 2.15 1.05
C ASN A 94 3.58 3.24 1.09
N ILE A 95 3.79 4.39 0.44
CA ILE A 95 2.73 5.40 0.21
C ILE A 95 1.76 4.87 -0.86
N GLN A 96 0.99 3.86 -0.47
CA GLN A 96 -0.40 3.71 -0.86
C GLN A 96 -1.28 3.88 0.38
N ILE A 97 -0.91 4.82 1.27
CA ILE A 97 -1.71 5.23 2.43
C ILE A 97 -2.77 6.21 1.91
N ILE A 98 -3.99 5.74 1.63
CA ILE A 98 -5.13 5.77 2.54
C ILE A 98 -5.21 7.12 3.28
N LYS A 99 -5.58 8.17 2.55
CA LYS A 99 -6.33 9.28 3.16
C LYS A 99 -7.82 8.99 2.95
N GLY A 100 -8.50 8.62 4.02
CA GLY A 100 -9.96 8.59 4.12
C GLY A 100 -10.60 7.21 3.93
N GLY A 101 -10.79 6.51 5.04
CA GLY A 101 -11.82 5.50 5.30
C GLY A 101 -12.35 4.67 4.13
N VAL A 102 -11.69 3.55 3.81
CA VAL A 102 -12.36 2.32 3.37
C VAL A 102 -11.52 1.14 3.88
N ILE A 103 -12.09 0.42 4.85
CA ILE A 103 -11.70 -0.95 5.21
C ILE A 103 -12.33 -1.83 4.13
N ASN A 104 -11.50 -2.37 3.23
CA ASN A 104 -11.61 -3.70 2.61
C ASN A 104 -10.83 -3.75 1.28
N SER A 105 -9.92 -4.72 1.21
CA SER A 105 -9.43 -5.43 0.00
C SER A 105 -9.08 -4.54 -1.20
N VAL A 106 -7.82 -4.26 -1.51
CA VAL A 106 -6.79 -5.19 -1.95
C VAL A 106 -5.48 -4.40 -1.90
N VAL A 107 -4.50 -4.84 -1.12
CA VAL A 107 -3.03 -4.81 -1.36
C VAL A 107 -2.40 -5.22 -0.02
N ALA A 108 -2.57 -6.50 0.30
CA ALA A 108 -1.70 -7.22 1.21
C ALA A 108 -1.35 -8.52 0.48
N GLN A 109 -0.31 -8.48 -0.34
CA GLN A 109 0.32 -9.60 -1.07
C GLN A 109 1.31 -8.96 -2.06
N SER A 110 2.53 -9.39 -2.30
CA SER A 110 3.42 -10.43 -1.80
C SER A 110 4.60 -10.34 -2.78
N SER A 111 5.86 -10.33 -2.32
CA SER A 111 7.04 -10.42 -3.21
C SER A 111 7.21 -11.83 -3.79
N GLY A 112 6.18 -12.37 -4.44
CA GLY A 112 6.24 -13.62 -5.17
C GLY A 112 5.17 -13.64 -6.25
N ASN A 113 5.54 -13.30 -7.49
CA ASN A 113 4.84 -13.60 -8.75
C ASN A 113 3.31 -13.81 -8.67
N GLN A 114 2.58 -12.94 -7.98
CA GLN A 114 1.14 -12.89 -8.07
C GLN A 114 0.81 -11.78 -9.05
N SER A 115 0.43 -12.21 -10.25
CA SER A 115 -0.16 -11.35 -11.27
C SER A 115 -1.28 -10.55 -10.63
N ILE A 116 -1.13 -9.23 -10.53
CA ILE A 116 -2.25 -8.35 -10.23
C ILE A 116 -3.34 -8.69 -11.25
N ASN A 117 -4.48 -9.15 -10.76
CA ASN A 117 -5.60 -9.47 -11.62
C ASN A 117 -6.21 -8.14 -12.08
N ILE A 118 -5.68 -7.62 -13.17
CA ILE A 118 -6.08 -6.34 -13.78
C ILE A 118 -7.61 -6.22 -13.87
N SER A 119 -8.31 -7.32 -14.18
CA SER A 119 -9.78 -7.35 -14.24
C SER A 119 -10.45 -7.06 -12.89
N GLU A 120 -9.89 -7.57 -11.80
CA GLU A 120 -10.41 -7.32 -10.45
C GLU A 120 -10.17 -5.87 -10.02
N SER A 121 -9.05 -5.27 -10.42
CA SER A 121 -8.79 -3.86 -10.17
C SER A 121 -9.74 -2.93 -10.92
N PHE A 122 -10.16 -3.27 -12.14
CA PHE A 122 -11.20 -2.51 -12.86
C PHE A 122 -12.57 -2.62 -12.17
N ASN A 123 -12.94 -3.80 -11.65
CA ASN A 123 -14.17 -3.96 -10.87
C ASN A 123 -14.20 -3.03 -9.65
N GLN A 124 -13.10 -2.91 -8.93
CA GLN A 124 -13.00 -1.98 -7.80
C GLN A 124 -13.14 -0.52 -8.21
N ILE A 125 -12.61 -0.15 -9.38
CA ILE A 125 -12.80 1.21 -9.93
C ILE A 125 -14.29 1.46 -10.18
N TYR A 126 -14.99 0.50 -10.80
CA TYR A 126 -16.43 0.62 -11.05
C TYR A 126 -17.24 0.72 -9.75
N GLU A 127 -16.98 -0.15 -8.77
CA GLU A 127 -17.64 -0.11 -7.46
C GLU A 127 -17.44 1.23 -6.77
N LYS A 128 -16.23 1.81 -6.85
CA LYS A 128 -16.00 3.12 -6.26
C LYS A 128 -16.75 4.24 -6.99
N ILE A 129 -16.81 4.21 -8.31
CA ILE A 129 -17.61 5.18 -9.07
C ILE A 129 -19.07 5.08 -8.65
N ASP A 130 -19.60 3.86 -8.49
CA ASP A 130 -20.97 3.65 -8.05
C ASP A 130 -21.23 4.15 -6.63
N SER A 131 -20.30 3.89 -5.71
CA SER A 131 -20.40 4.33 -4.31
C SER A 131 -20.15 5.82 -4.07
N ALA A 132 -19.65 6.57 -5.06
CA ALA A 132 -19.32 7.98 -4.88
C ALA A 132 -20.58 8.84 -4.70
N GLU A 133 -20.82 9.38 -3.51
CA GLU A 133 -22.02 10.20 -3.24
C GLU A 133 -21.95 11.59 -3.87
N ASP A 134 -20.73 12.12 -4.05
CA ASP A 134 -20.47 13.50 -4.53
C ASP A 134 -20.53 13.67 -6.06
N ILE A 135 -20.92 12.62 -6.79
CA ILE A 135 -20.95 12.60 -8.26
C ILE A 135 -22.35 12.23 -8.73
N ASP A 136 -22.92 13.03 -9.63
CA ASP A 136 -24.23 12.75 -10.21
C ASP A 136 -24.19 11.53 -11.14
N SER A 137 -25.36 10.92 -11.38
CA SER A 137 -25.47 9.71 -12.19
C SER A 137 -24.94 9.87 -13.63
N SER A 138 -25.06 11.05 -14.24
CA SER A 138 -24.54 11.30 -15.60
C SER A 138 -23.02 11.29 -15.58
N SER A 139 -22.41 11.99 -14.63
CA SER A 139 -20.96 12.01 -14.45
C SER A 139 -20.38 10.64 -14.08
N LYS A 140 -21.12 9.82 -13.33
CA LYS A 140 -20.74 8.43 -13.04
C LYS A 140 -20.68 7.57 -14.29
N GLU A 141 -21.70 7.62 -15.14
CA GLU A 141 -21.70 6.85 -16.39
C GLU A 141 -20.59 7.32 -17.34
N GLU A 142 -20.36 8.62 -17.47
CA GLU A 142 -19.22 9.12 -18.24
C GLU A 142 -17.88 8.62 -17.71
N LEU A 143 -17.69 8.58 -16.38
CA LEU A 143 -16.47 8.04 -15.76
C LEU A 143 -16.32 6.55 -16.03
N LYS A 144 -17.41 5.77 -15.94
CA LYS A 144 -17.37 4.34 -16.25
C LYS A 144 -17.02 4.09 -17.70
N ASP A 145 -17.53 4.90 -18.63
CA ASP A 145 -17.20 4.78 -20.05
C ASP A 145 -15.71 5.04 -20.30
N GLU A 146 -15.13 6.08 -19.69
CA GLU A 146 -13.67 6.33 -19.79
C GLU A 146 -12.84 5.18 -19.21
N VAL A 147 -13.24 4.63 -18.05
CA VAL A 147 -12.56 3.49 -17.42
C VAL A 147 -12.69 2.23 -18.29
N ARG A 148 -13.85 1.99 -18.90
CA ARG A 148 -14.12 0.85 -19.78
C ARG A 148 -13.26 0.91 -21.03
N GLU A 149 -13.09 2.08 -21.62
CA GLU A 149 -12.19 2.25 -22.76
C GLU A 149 -10.73 1.90 -22.41
N ILE A 150 -10.26 2.29 -21.23
CA ILE A 150 -8.93 1.92 -20.72
C ILE A 150 -8.84 0.40 -20.53
N GLU A 151 -9.84 -0.21 -19.89
CA GLU A 151 -9.90 -1.66 -19.69
C GLU A 151 -9.81 -2.43 -21.00
N GLU A 152 -10.56 -2.01 -22.02
CA GLU A 152 -10.51 -2.62 -23.33
C GLU A 152 -9.14 -2.47 -24.00
N HIS A 153 -8.51 -1.30 -23.92
CA HIS A 153 -7.17 -1.07 -24.47
C HIS A 153 -6.12 -1.94 -23.79
N VAL A 154 -6.20 -2.07 -22.47
CA VAL A 154 -5.34 -2.96 -21.68
C VAL A 154 -5.54 -4.42 -22.10
N LYS A 155 -6.79 -4.87 -22.26
CA LYS A 155 -7.11 -6.24 -22.72
C LYS A 155 -6.59 -6.53 -24.13
N LYS A 156 -6.63 -5.53 -25.02
CA LYS A 156 -6.13 -5.63 -26.41
C LYS A 156 -4.60 -5.65 -26.49
N GLY A 157 -3.89 -5.37 -25.38
CA GLY A 157 -2.43 -5.39 -25.33
C GLY A 157 -1.76 -4.32 -26.20
N LYS A 158 -2.49 -3.26 -26.58
CA LYS A 158 -1.96 -2.10 -27.30
C LYS A 158 -2.01 -0.91 -26.36
N LEU A 159 -0.91 -0.67 -25.65
CA LEU A 159 -0.80 0.47 -24.74
C LEU A 159 -0.08 1.61 -25.46
N ASP A 160 -0.82 2.67 -25.74
CA ASP A 160 -0.27 3.96 -26.13
C ASP A 160 -0.13 4.82 -24.86
N PRO A 161 1.09 5.12 -24.40
CA PRO A 161 1.32 5.91 -23.19
C PRO A 161 0.72 7.31 -23.25
N ASP A 162 0.70 7.95 -24.42
CA ASP A 162 0.18 9.31 -24.58
C ASP A 162 -1.35 9.30 -24.50
N TRP A 163 -1.99 8.33 -25.15
CA TRP A 163 -3.44 8.10 -25.02
C TRP A 163 -3.86 7.78 -23.58
N LEU A 164 -3.12 6.90 -22.90
CA LEU A 164 -3.38 6.57 -21.49
C LEU A 164 -3.25 7.78 -20.58
N LYS A 165 -2.25 8.63 -20.82
CA LYS A 165 -2.03 9.87 -20.07
C LYS A 165 -3.17 10.86 -20.30
N GLU A 166 -3.63 11.00 -21.55
CA GLU A 166 -4.78 11.84 -21.88
C GLU A 166 -6.04 11.36 -21.14
N LYS A 167 -6.34 10.06 -21.21
CA LYS A 167 -7.49 9.44 -20.55
C LYS A 167 -7.42 9.56 -19.02
N ALA A 168 -6.26 9.30 -18.44
CA ALA A 168 -6.03 9.45 -17.01
C ALA A 168 -6.21 10.90 -16.54
N ASN A 169 -5.77 11.88 -17.33
CA ASN A 169 -5.99 13.30 -17.03
C ASN A 169 -7.48 13.67 -17.11
N LYS A 170 -8.21 13.13 -18.08
CA LYS A 170 -9.66 13.34 -18.22
C LYS A 170 -10.43 12.79 -17.01
N ILE A 171 -10.09 11.57 -16.57
CA ILE A 171 -10.65 10.97 -15.35
C ILE A 171 -10.27 11.79 -14.11
N LYS A 172 -9.01 12.20 -13.98
CA LYS A 172 -8.54 13.01 -12.85
C LYS A 172 -9.24 14.37 -12.75
N GLY A 173 -9.60 14.98 -13.88
CA GLY A 173 -10.37 16.22 -13.91
C GLY A 173 -11.78 16.11 -13.33
N LYS A 174 -12.37 14.90 -13.35
CA LYS A 174 -13.72 14.61 -12.84
C LYS A 174 -13.72 13.92 -11.48
N ALA A 175 -12.72 13.09 -11.21
CA ALA A 175 -12.62 12.25 -10.02
C ALA A 175 -11.15 12.10 -9.60
N VAL A 176 -10.62 13.13 -8.94
CA VAL A 176 -9.22 13.15 -8.44
C VAL A 176 -8.92 11.93 -7.56
N TRP A 177 -9.90 11.47 -6.79
CA TRP A 177 -9.80 10.33 -5.88
C TRP A 177 -9.58 8.98 -6.59
N LEU A 178 -9.88 8.87 -7.89
CA LEU A 178 -9.59 7.66 -8.68
C LEU A 178 -8.13 7.55 -9.09
N GLY A 179 -7.38 8.65 -9.08
CA GLY A 179 -6.01 8.73 -9.60
C GLY A 179 -5.08 7.62 -9.09
N PRO A 180 -4.99 7.37 -7.77
CA PRO A 180 -4.10 6.33 -7.23
C PRO A 180 -4.44 4.92 -7.73
N ILE A 181 -5.72 4.57 -7.81
CA ILE A 181 -6.17 3.22 -8.20
C ILE A 181 -5.93 3.03 -9.70
N LEU A 182 -6.28 4.04 -10.50
CA LEU A 182 -6.06 4.04 -11.94
C LEU A 182 -4.56 3.92 -12.27
N GLN A 183 -3.69 4.60 -11.52
CA GLN A 183 -2.25 4.54 -11.71
C GLN A 183 -1.69 3.13 -11.49
N VAL A 184 -2.19 2.39 -10.49
CA VAL A 184 -1.79 0.99 -10.25
C VAL A 184 -2.13 0.13 -11.46
N VAL A 185 -3.37 0.22 -11.94
CA VAL A 185 -3.85 -0.56 -13.09
C VAL A 185 -3.04 -0.26 -14.35
N ILE A 186 -2.77 1.02 -14.63
CA ILE A 186 -1.96 1.44 -15.78
C ILE A 186 -0.52 0.93 -15.65
N THR A 187 0.08 1.03 -14.47
CA THR A 187 1.47 0.59 -14.24
C THR A 187 1.60 -0.92 -14.45
N GLU A 188 0.67 -1.71 -13.94
CA GLU A 188 0.67 -3.16 -14.10
C GLU A 188 0.37 -3.59 -15.54
N ALA A 189 -0.52 -2.87 -16.24
CA ALA A 189 -0.75 -3.07 -17.66
C ALA A 189 0.55 -2.84 -18.47
N ILE A 190 1.29 -1.77 -18.18
CA ILE A 190 2.56 -1.45 -18.84
C ILE A 190 3.62 -2.52 -18.55
N LYS A 191 3.77 -2.95 -17.30
CA LYS A 191 4.70 -4.04 -16.93
C LYS A 191 4.39 -5.31 -17.72
N LYS A 192 3.12 -5.73 -17.72
CA LYS A 192 2.66 -6.90 -18.48
C LYS A 192 2.94 -6.78 -19.98
N TYR A 193 2.77 -5.58 -20.54
CA TYR A 193 3.07 -5.32 -21.96
C TYR A 193 4.58 -5.38 -22.26
N LEU A 194 5.42 -4.86 -21.36
CA LEU A 194 6.87 -4.88 -21.50
C LEU A 194 7.52 -6.23 -21.14
N GLY A 195 6.74 -7.19 -20.64
CA GLY A 195 7.25 -8.48 -20.16
C GLY A 195 8.09 -8.37 -18.89
N LEU A 196 7.80 -7.36 -18.06
CA LEU A 196 8.47 -7.06 -16.78
C LEU A 196 7.70 -7.64 -15.59
#